data_AF-A0A914WFD7-F1
#
_entry.id   AF-A0A914WFD7-F1
#
_cell.length_a   1.000
_cell.length_b   1.000
_cell.length_c   1.000
_cell.angle_alpha   90.00
_cell.angle_beta   90.00
_cell.angle_gamma   90.00
#
_symmetry.space_group_name_H-M   'P 1'
#
loop_
_entity.id
_entity.type
_entity.pdbx_description
1 polymer ?
#
loop_
_entity_poly.entity_id
_entity_poly.type
_entity_poly.pdbx_seq_one_letter_code
_entity_poly.pdbx_strand_id
1 'polypeptide(L)'
;MLLPQLFLFLLLLLFALALLAHCSQCGISYQRQAYVIGGSEVYPLHAWPWTVSLRDRSLSTRQHFCGGALIGDRIVLTAAHCMFDIVRSKRKKKKLKDLFVSVGTHTLSKRVPGEEWIPIRKYHIHPDFDPSSVDAFHHDLAVVELKTPVRRNSNASRPVCLPERDKTPKVGEKCVVTGWGYDADLNASDEMQQAVVPIVAPAVCRQSRYWSTLVNEETMLCAGVVSKEHPAGSCQGDSGGPLFCTSDGHTWVLNGVVSWGATICLSKPGVFADVARMRDWIDDVFRRSGALLSPSVAESTHGGPPPVVTREECNNFDNWLLINRLMVRGPSPVDPISRNVSLIECVASCCARRHVCEAVQYFAHVRKCLLLKEGACPASSYDGAGQQSSSARCCAARSATFTAHPSSALGPSPIGRCKRVV
;
A
#
# COMPACT_ATOMS: atom_id res chain seq x y z
N MET A 1 18.75 8.29 -40.14
CA MET A 1 18.79 7.09 -39.28
C MET A 1 18.67 7.37 -37.78
N LEU A 2 18.64 8.63 -37.33
CA LEU A 2 18.60 9.00 -35.90
C LEU A 2 17.20 8.96 -35.25
N LEU A 3 16.12 9.13 -36.03
CA LEU A 3 14.73 9.13 -35.54
C LEU A 3 14.31 7.84 -34.78
N PRO A 4 14.57 6.63 -35.29
CA PRO A 4 14.17 5.40 -34.60
C PRO A 4 14.99 5.14 -33.32
N GLN A 5 16.23 5.62 -33.25
CA GLN A 5 17.07 5.51 -32.06
C GLN A 5 16.60 6.47 -30.95
N LEU A 6 16.21 7.70 -31.30
CA LEU A 6 15.61 8.65 -30.36
C LEU A 6 14.27 8.14 -29.82
N PHE A 7 13.43 7.54 -30.67
CA PHE A 7 12.14 7.00 -30.24
C PHE A 7 12.29 5.84 -29.25
N LEU A 8 13.25 4.93 -29.50
CA LEU A 8 13.55 3.84 -28.58
C LEU A 8 14.11 4.35 -27.25
N PHE A 9 14.97 5.37 -27.28
CA PHE A 9 15.52 5.98 -26.06
C PHE A 9 14.44 6.67 -25.22
N LEU A 10 13.50 7.39 -25.87
CA LEU A 10 12.36 8.01 -25.20
C LEU A 10 11.43 6.96 -24.57
N LEU A 11 11.15 5.86 -25.27
CA LEU A 11 10.35 4.75 -24.72
C LEU A 11 11.04 4.07 -23.52
N LEU A 12 12.36 3.86 -23.58
CA LEU A 12 13.12 3.30 -22.47
C LEU A 12 13.18 4.27 -21.28
N LEU A 13 13.29 5.58 -21.53
CA LEU A 13 13.22 6.61 -20.49
C LEU A 13 11.82 6.65 -19.84
N LEU A 14 10.75 6.62 -20.64
CA LEU A 14 9.37 6.57 -20.15
C LEU A 14 9.08 5.28 -19.37
N PHE A 15 9.61 4.14 -19.83
CA PHE A 15 9.49 2.86 -19.14
C PHE A 15 10.31 2.83 -17.84
N ALA A 16 11.52 3.39 -17.83
CA ALA A 16 12.32 3.56 -16.62
C ALA A 16 11.65 4.50 -15.62
N LEU A 17 11.07 5.61 -16.09
CA LEU A 17 10.26 6.52 -15.27
C LEU A 17 9.01 5.82 -14.73
N ALA A 18 8.34 4.97 -15.51
CA ALA A 18 7.19 4.17 -15.07
C ALA A 18 7.57 3.06 -14.07
N LEU A 19 8.75 2.45 -14.20
CA LEU A 19 9.29 1.48 -13.26
C LEU A 19 9.75 2.15 -11.96
N LEU A 20 10.37 3.33 -12.03
CA LEU A 20 10.68 4.17 -10.86
C LEU A 20 9.41 4.74 -10.21
N ALA A 21 8.34 4.91 -10.99
CA ALA A 21 7.01 5.30 -10.53
C ALA A 21 6.17 4.13 -10.00
N HIS A 22 6.75 2.95 -9.73
CA HIS A 22 6.18 2.02 -8.74
C HIS A 22 6.36 2.61 -7.33
N CYS A 23 5.84 3.81 -7.14
CA CYS A 23 5.61 4.45 -5.88
C CYS A 23 4.69 3.52 -5.09
N SER A 24 5.03 3.25 -3.83
CA SER A 24 4.14 2.50 -2.94
C SER A 24 2.82 3.27 -2.88
N GLN A 25 1.77 2.73 -3.51
CA GLN A 25 0.45 3.35 -3.52
C GLN A 25 -0.08 3.38 -2.09
N CYS A 26 -0.41 4.58 -1.60
CA CYS A 26 -0.99 4.82 -0.28
C CYS A 26 -2.37 5.45 -0.42
N GLY A 27 -3.16 5.44 0.65
CA GLY A 27 -4.42 6.19 0.73
C GLY A 27 -5.52 5.66 -0.18
N ILE A 28 -5.40 4.43 -0.69
CA ILE A 28 -6.42 3.80 -1.54
C ILE A 28 -7.38 2.98 -0.68
N SER A 29 -8.65 3.39 -0.68
CA SER A 29 -9.74 2.71 0.02
C SER A 29 -10.67 1.99 -0.97
N TYR A 30 -11.33 0.91 -0.49
CA TYR A 30 -12.44 0.25 -1.20
C TYR A 30 -13.82 0.69 -0.71
N GLN A 31 -13.88 1.76 0.08
CA GLN A 31 -15.14 2.35 0.50
C GLN A 31 -15.91 2.82 -0.75
N ARG A 32 -17.12 2.30 -0.93
CA ARG A 32 -18.01 2.59 -2.07
C ARG A 32 -19.32 3.25 -1.64
N GLN A 33 -19.63 3.30 -0.34
CA GLN A 33 -20.88 3.85 0.16
C GLN A 33 -20.75 5.34 0.51
N ALA A 34 -21.86 6.06 0.39
CA ALA A 34 -21.99 7.42 0.87
C ALA A 34 -21.84 7.45 2.40
N TYR A 35 -21.13 8.44 2.92
CA TYR A 35 -20.77 8.50 4.33
C TYR A 35 -21.96 8.81 5.24
N VAL A 36 -22.01 8.16 6.41
CA VAL A 36 -23.02 8.40 7.45
C VAL A 36 -22.42 9.25 8.58
N ILE A 37 -23.13 10.31 8.97
CA ILE A 37 -22.85 11.08 10.18
C ILE A 37 -23.56 10.38 11.34
N GLY A 38 -22.87 10.20 12.48
CA GLY A 38 -23.41 9.50 13.65
C GLY A 38 -22.84 8.11 13.89
N GLY A 39 -21.85 7.70 13.09
CA GLY A 39 -21.21 6.40 13.23
C GLY A 39 -21.94 5.30 12.48
N SER A 40 -21.20 4.37 11.87
CA SER A 40 -21.74 3.13 11.33
C SER A 40 -20.66 2.06 11.32
N GLU A 41 -21.07 0.80 11.19
CA GLU A 41 -20.12 -0.26 10.92
C GLU A 41 -19.36 0.02 9.61
N VAL A 42 -18.09 -0.38 9.55
CA VAL A 42 -17.27 -0.33 8.35
C VAL A 42 -17.73 -1.39 7.37
N TYR A 43 -18.19 -0.96 6.20
CA TYR A 43 -18.55 -1.84 5.10
C TYR A 43 -18.05 -1.25 3.76
N PRO A 44 -17.61 -2.07 2.79
CA PRO A 44 -17.39 -3.51 2.89
C PRO A 44 -16.21 -3.88 3.78
N LEU A 45 -16.05 -5.19 4.07
CA LEU A 45 -14.86 -5.71 4.74
C LEU A 45 -13.59 -5.17 4.08
N HIS A 46 -12.65 -4.69 4.89
CA HIS A 46 -11.39 -4.05 4.46
C HIS A 46 -11.54 -2.71 3.74
N ALA A 47 -12.64 -1.98 3.92
CA ALA A 47 -12.78 -0.63 3.35
C ALA A 47 -11.67 0.33 3.83
N TRP A 48 -11.19 0.18 5.06
CA TRP A 48 -10.11 0.99 5.65
C TRP A 48 -8.88 0.13 6.00
N PRO A 49 -8.09 -0.29 4.99
CA PRO A 49 -7.04 -1.30 5.14
C PRO A 49 -5.80 -0.83 5.91
N TRP A 50 -5.76 0.45 6.28
CA TRP A 50 -4.73 1.03 7.13
C TRP A 50 -5.10 1.01 8.61
N THR A 51 -6.36 0.84 8.97
CA THR A 51 -6.77 0.82 10.37
C THR A 51 -6.32 -0.50 11.01
N VAL A 52 -5.55 -0.40 12.08
CA VAL A 52 -4.99 -1.57 12.78
C VAL A 52 -5.38 -1.58 14.25
N SER A 53 -5.41 -2.77 14.84
CA SER A 53 -5.67 -2.98 16.27
C SER A 53 -4.36 -3.33 16.97
N LEU A 54 -3.91 -2.49 17.89
CA LEU A 54 -2.79 -2.82 18.78
C LEU A 54 -3.32 -3.70 19.91
N ARG A 55 -2.65 -4.83 20.10
CA ARG A 55 -3.09 -5.90 21.00
C ARG A 55 -2.00 -6.34 21.98
N ASP A 56 -2.43 -6.71 23.17
CA ASP A 56 -1.59 -7.15 24.29
C ASP A 56 -2.10 -8.50 24.79
N ARG A 57 -1.26 -9.54 24.67
CA ARG A 57 -1.58 -10.92 25.07
C ARG A 57 -1.86 -11.06 26.56
N SER A 58 -1.44 -10.11 27.38
CA SER A 58 -1.68 -10.12 28.83
C SER A 58 -3.08 -9.66 29.22
N LEU A 59 -3.86 -9.11 28.28
CA LEU A 59 -5.24 -8.69 28.52
C LEU A 59 -6.21 -9.87 28.37
N SER A 60 -7.19 -9.94 29.26
CA SER A 60 -8.14 -11.06 29.37
C SER A 60 -9.25 -11.05 28.32
N THR A 61 -9.63 -9.89 27.79
CA THR A 61 -10.75 -9.75 26.83
C THR A 61 -10.29 -9.03 25.56
N ARG A 62 -10.55 -9.62 24.39
CA ARG A 62 -10.31 -9.09 23.02
C ARG A 62 -8.87 -8.68 22.68
N GLN A 63 -7.97 -8.61 23.66
CA GLN A 63 -6.57 -8.21 23.59
C GLN A 63 -6.32 -6.78 23.05
N HIS A 64 -7.33 -6.10 22.51
CA HIS A 64 -7.25 -4.74 22.01
C HIS A 64 -7.06 -3.73 23.15
N PHE A 65 -6.16 -2.77 22.93
CA PHE A 65 -5.97 -1.65 23.87
C PHE A 65 -5.88 -0.28 23.20
N CYS A 66 -5.51 -0.22 21.91
CA CYS A 66 -5.49 1.00 21.12
C CYS A 66 -5.62 0.67 19.62
N GLY A 67 -6.05 1.66 18.84
CA GLY A 67 -5.96 1.68 17.39
C GLY A 67 -4.60 2.17 16.88
N GLY A 68 -4.45 2.12 15.55
CA GLY A 68 -3.28 2.63 14.83
C GLY A 68 -3.57 2.77 13.34
N ALA A 69 -2.61 3.36 12.62
CA ALA A 69 -2.65 3.55 11.18
C ALA A 69 -1.40 2.95 10.52
N LEU A 70 -1.57 2.05 9.56
CA LEU A 70 -0.48 1.54 8.73
C LEU A 70 -0.01 2.67 7.78
N ILE A 71 1.26 3.07 7.86
CA ILE A 71 1.86 4.14 7.03
C ILE A 71 3.01 3.65 6.14
N GLY A 72 3.25 2.34 6.14
CA GLY A 72 4.21 1.64 5.30
C GLY A 72 4.03 0.13 5.43
N ASP A 73 4.90 -0.68 4.83
CA ASP A 73 4.75 -2.15 4.93
C ASP A 73 5.13 -2.71 6.31
N ARG A 74 5.87 -1.95 7.12
CA ARG A 74 6.33 -2.36 8.46
C ARG A 74 6.02 -1.35 9.55
N ILE A 75 5.35 -0.25 9.24
CA ILE A 75 5.31 0.91 10.11
C ILE A 75 3.87 1.31 10.38
N VAL A 76 3.57 1.45 11.66
CA VAL A 76 2.26 1.85 12.20
C VAL A 76 2.43 3.13 13.01
N LEU A 77 1.58 4.12 12.78
CA LEU A 77 1.45 5.29 13.63
C LEU A 77 0.34 5.05 14.67
N THR A 78 0.56 5.47 15.91
CA THR A 78 -0.40 5.36 17.02
C THR A 78 -0.12 6.48 18.03
N ALA A 79 -0.88 6.55 19.12
CA ALA A 79 -0.63 7.54 20.17
C ALA A 79 0.52 7.10 21.09
N ALA A 80 1.29 8.06 21.61
CA ALA A 80 2.36 7.77 22.55
C ALA A 80 1.83 7.20 23.86
N HIS A 81 0.71 7.72 24.35
CA HIS A 81 0.07 7.28 25.58
C HIS A 81 -0.32 5.79 25.53
N CYS A 82 -0.60 5.23 24.36
CA CYS A 82 -0.91 3.82 24.18
C CYS A 82 0.28 2.91 24.55
N MET A 83 1.52 3.40 24.38
CA MET A 83 2.75 2.64 24.62
C MET A 83 3.19 2.68 26.09
N PHE A 84 2.47 3.43 26.93
CA PHE A 84 2.64 3.47 28.38
C PHE A 84 1.39 2.97 29.12
N ASP A 85 1.58 2.35 30.27
CA ASP A 85 0.47 2.13 31.20
C ASP A 85 0.30 3.37 32.07
N ILE A 86 -0.51 4.34 31.60
CA ILE A 86 -0.77 5.61 32.31
C ILE A 86 -1.76 5.41 33.47
N VAL A 87 -2.61 4.38 33.41
CA VAL A 87 -3.79 4.23 34.28
C VAL A 87 -3.45 3.70 35.68
N ARG A 88 -2.23 3.21 35.93
CA ARG A 88 -1.91 2.41 37.14
C ARG A 88 -0.90 2.98 38.13
N SER A 89 -0.64 4.28 38.15
CA SER A 89 0.31 4.97 39.08
C SER A 89 1.70 4.32 39.20
N LYS A 90 2.01 3.36 38.32
CA LYS A 90 3.24 2.62 38.19
C LYS A 90 3.53 2.70 36.72
N ARG A 91 4.31 3.70 36.30
CA ARG A 91 4.79 3.86 34.92
C ARG A 91 5.58 2.61 34.54
N LYS A 92 4.89 1.58 34.06
CA LYS A 92 5.48 0.34 33.61
C LYS A 92 5.30 0.29 32.12
N LYS A 93 6.43 0.23 31.40
CA LYS A 93 6.42 -0.05 29.97
C LYS A 93 5.71 -1.38 29.77
N LYS A 94 4.78 -1.43 28.80
CA LYS A 94 4.19 -2.68 28.33
C LYS A 94 5.32 -3.61 27.89
N LYS A 95 5.21 -4.90 28.22
CA LYS A 95 6.22 -5.89 27.85
C LYS A 95 6.15 -6.12 26.35
N LEU A 96 7.16 -5.67 25.62
CA LEU A 96 7.20 -5.73 24.15
C LEU A 96 6.88 -7.12 23.58
N LYS A 97 7.32 -8.20 24.26
CA LYS A 97 7.06 -9.59 23.87
C LYS A 97 5.57 -9.99 23.84
N ASP A 98 4.74 -9.28 24.61
CA ASP A 98 3.31 -9.55 24.73
C ASP A 98 2.49 -8.71 23.73
N LEU A 99 3.13 -7.76 23.04
CA LEU A 99 2.48 -6.84 22.11
C LEU A 99 2.55 -7.31 20.66
N PHE A 100 1.46 -7.11 19.94
CA PHE A 100 1.34 -7.37 18.51
C PHE A 100 0.31 -6.44 17.87
N VAL A 101 0.39 -6.30 16.55
CA VAL A 101 -0.57 -5.54 15.74
C VAL A 101 -1.42 -6.52 14.94
N SER A 102 -2.73 -6.37 14.99
CA SER A 102 -3.65 -7.03 14.06
C SER A 102 -3.96 -6.09 12.90
N VAL A 103 -3.56 -6.49 11.70
CA VAL A 103 -3.74 -5.76 10.44
C VAL A 103 -4.86 -6.41 9.64
N GLY A 104 -5.75 -5.62 9.05
CA GLY A 104 -6.88 -6.15 8.28
C GLY A 104 -7.94 -6.84 9.13
N THR A 105 -7.99 -6.53 10.42
CA THR A 105 -9.03 -7.04 11.32
C THR A 105 -10.29 -6.19 11.17
N HIS A 106 -11.45 -6.83 11.22
CA HIS A 106 -12.75 -6.14 11.26
C HIS A 106 -13.44 -6.36 12.59
N THR A 107 -13.33 -7.57 13.16
CA THR A 107 -13.86 -7.88 14.48
C THR A 107 -12.76 -8.13 15.50
N LEU A 108 -12.99 -7.74 16.76
CA LEU A 108 -12.03 -7.98 17.83
C LEU A 108 -12.06 -9.43 18.34
N SER A 109 -13.22 -10.08 18.30
CA SER A 109 -13.42 -11.43 18.82
C SER A 109 -13.09 -12.56 17.85
N LYS A 110 -13.20 -12.31 16.54
CA LYS A 110 -13.04 -13.33 15.49
C LYS A 110 -12.05 -12.85 14.43
N ARG A 111 -11.31 -13.80 13.85
CA ARG A 111 -10.44 -13.49 12.71
C ARG A 111 -11.26 -13.43 11.43
N VAL A 112 -10.92 -12.47 10.57
CA VAL A 112 -11.50 -12.33 9.23
C VAL A 112 -10.50 -12.71 8.13
N PRO A 113 -10.94 -13.06 6.90
CA PRO A 113 -10.04 -13.39 5.81
C PRO A 113 -9.07 -12.24 5.50
N GLY A 114 -7.77 -12.55 5.39
CA GLY A 114 -6.73 -11.55 5.13
C GLY A 114 -6.11 -10.90 6.38
N GLU A 115 -6.69 -11.13 7.57
CA GLU A 115 -6.15 -10.61 8.84
C GLU A 115 -4.77 -11.20 9.17
N GLU A 116 -3.83 -10.35 9.60
CA GLU A 116 -2.47 -10.71 9.97
C GLU A 116 -2.15 -10.25 11.40
N TRP A 117 -1.58 -11.13 12.23
CA TRP A 117 -1.11 -10.77 13.57
C TRP A 117 0.41 -10.71 13.58
N ILE A 118 0.95 -9.50 13.71
CA ILE A 118 2.37 -9.24 13.52
C ILE A 118 2.98 -8.73 14.83
N PRO A 119 3.98 -9.42 15.41
CA PRO A 119 4.67 -8.94 16.60
C PRO A 119 5.36 -7.58 16.38
N ILE A 120 5.43 -6.78 17.43
CA ILE A 120 6.15 -5.50 17.41
C ILE A 120 7.65 -5.75 17.57
N ARG A 121 8.48 -5.19 16.69
CA ARG A 121 9.95 -5.21 16.77
C ARG A 121 10.46 -4.20 17.80
N LYS A 122 9.97 -2.97 17.72
CA LYS A 122 10.24 -1.85 18.62
C LYS A 122 9.20 -0.74 18.38
N TYR A 123 9.17 0.24 19.26
CA TYR A 123 8.40 1.47 19.07
C TYR A 123 9.25 2.69 19.43
N HIS A 124 8.93 3.82 18.81
CA HIS A 124 9.55 5.12 19.00
C HIS A 124 8.46 6.07 19.48
N ILE A 125 8.64 6.64 20.66
CA ILE A 125 7.76 7.69 21.19
C ILE A 125 8.37 9.03 20.80
N HIS A 126 7.53 10.01 20.50
CA HIS A 126 7.99 11.38 20.26
C HIS A 126 8.83 11.86 21.45
N PRO A 127 10.04 12.41 21.23
CA PRO A 127 10.94 12.76 22.33
C PRO A 127 10.35 13.80 23.29
N ASP A 128 9.50 14.69 22.76
CA ASP A 128 8.85 15.76 23.53
C ASP A 128 7.48 15.35 24.12
N PHE A 129 7.11 14.07 24.05
CA PHE A 129 5.95 13.55 24.76
C PHE A 129 6.31 13.35 26.24
N ASP A 130 5.68 14.14 27.12
CA ASP A 130 5.83 13.99 28.57
C ASP A 130 4.54 13.47 29.23
N PRO A 131 4.47 12.16 29.55
CA PRO A 131 3.31 11.56 30.23
C PRO A 131 3.18 11.98 31.71
N SER A 132 4.10 12.81 32.23
CA SER A 132 4.10 13.27 33.62
C SER A 132 3.68 14.72 33.81
N SER A 133 3.53 15.48 32.72
CA SER A 133 3.09 16.87 32.75
C SER A 133 1.57 16.99 33.00
N VAL A 134 1.13 18.13 33.51
CA VAL A 134 -0.32 18.47 33.58
C VAL A 134 -0.93 18.65 32.19
N ASP A 135 -0.08 18.79 31.16
CA ASP A 135 -0.41 18.92 29.75
C ASP A 135 -0.10 17.62 28.98
N ALA A 136 -0.36 16.46 29.61
CA ALA A 136 0.14 15.11 29.31
C ALA A 136 -0.06 14.52 27.89
N PHE A 137 -0.52 15.31 26.92
CA PHE A 137 -0.87 14.87 25.57
C PHE A 137 -0.26 15.73 24.45
N HIS A 138 0.62 16.67 24.76
CA HIS A 138 1.46 17.29 23.71
C HIS A 138 2.34 16.23 23.06
N HIS A 139 2.47 16.33 21.73
CA HIS A 139 3.26 15.38 20.93
C HIS A 139 2.87 13.91 21.16
N ASP A 140 1.60 13.62 21.40
CA ASP A 140 1.09 12.28 21.70
C ASP A 140 1.09 11.36 20.47
N LEU A 141 2.29 11.02 20.01
CA LEU A 141 2.53 10.26 18.78
C LEU A 141 3.65 9.23 18.99
N ALA A 142 3.42 8.02 18.51
CA ALA A 142 4.38 6.94 18.49
C ALA A 142 4.41 6.23 17.13
N VAL A 143 5.61 5.84 16.73
CA VAL A 143 5.85 4.98 15.56
C VAL A 143 6.15 3.57 16.07
N VAL A 144 5.33 2.62 15.67
CA VAL A 144 5.48 1.19 15.94
C VAL A 144 6.06 0.51 14.71
N GLU A 145 7.12 -0.26 14.91
CA GLU A 145 7.73 -1.06 13.86
C GLU A 145 7.40 -2.54 14.01
N LEU A 146 6.89 -3.13 12.94
CA LEU A 146 6.51 -4.53 12.84
C LEU A 146 7.73 -5.43 12.58
N LYS A 147 7.74 -6.64 13.17
CA LYS A 147 8.82 -7.61 13.00
C LYS A 147 8.94 -8.13 11.56
N THR A 148 7.81 -8.28 10.88
CA THR A 148 7.71 -8.70 9.47
C THR A 148 6.88 -7.68 8.69
N PRO A 149 7.09 -7.53 7.38
CA PRO A 149 6.24 -6.65 6.57
C PRO A 149 4.86 -7.28 6.43
N VAL A 150 3.83 -6.45 6.28
CA VAL A 150 2.48 -6.87 5.89
C VAL A 150 2.52 -7.48 4.49
N ARG A 151 1.58 -8.37 4.17
CA ARG A 151 1.46 -8.93 2.83
C ARG A 151 1.08 -7.85 1.82
N ARG A 152 1.98 -7.58 0.87
CA ARG A 152 1.72 -6.65 -0.23
C ARG A 152 0.56 -7.14 -1.11
N ASN A 153 -0.15 -6.19 -1.72
CA ASN A 153 -1.24 -6.43 -2.66
C ASN A 153 -2.47 -7.14 -2.06
N SER A 154 -2.63 -7.11 -0.74
CA SER A 154 -3.85 -7.58 -0.10
C SER A 154 -4.86 -6.42 -0.02
N ASN A 155 -6.15 -6.74 -0.12
CA ASN A 155 -7.20 -5.76 0.18
C ASN A 155 -7.28 -5.41 1.66
N ALA A 156 -6.73 -6.26 2.53
CA ALA A 156 -6.77 -6.14 3.98
C ALA A 156 -5.65 -5.26 4.57
N SER A 157 -4.59 -4.97 3.81
CA SER A 157 -3.41 -4.25 4.29
C SER A 157 -2.85 -3.31 3.22
N ARG A 158 -3.10 -2.02 3.39
CA ARG A 158 -2.53 -0.94 2.58
C ARG A 158 -2.24 0.28 3.44
N PRO A 159 -1.13 0.99 3.17
CA PRO A 159 -0.81 2.17 3.95
C PRO A 159 -1.73 3.35 3.60
N VAL A 160 -2.02 4.20 4.58
CA VAL A 160 -2.60 5.54 4.36
C VAL A 160 -1.48 6.52 3.99
N CYS A 161 -1.77 7.55 3.20
CA CYS A 161 -0.78 8.57 2.89
C CYS A 161 -0.51 9.47 4.11
N LEU A 162 0.71 9.99 4.23
CA LEU A 162 1.05 11.00 5.23
C LEU A 162 0.86 12.42 4.65
N PRO A 163 0.42 13.39 5.47
CA PRO A 163 0.27 14.77 5.05
C PRO A 163 1.61 15.43 4.77
N GLU A 164 1.64 16.39 3.87
CA GLU A 164 2.78 17.30 3.75
C GLU A 164 3.05 18.01 5.09
N ARG A 165 4.29 18.44 5.31
CA ARG A 165 4.71 19.19 6.51
C ARG A 165 3.81 20.42 6.69
N ASP A 166 3.34 20.62 7.92
CA ASP A 166 2.51 21.79 8.32
C ASP A 166 1.22 21.98 7.50
N LYS A 167 0.80 20.97 6.74
CA LYS A 167 -0.43 20.97 5.94
C LYS A 167 -1.57 20.29 6.69
N THR A 168 -2.01 20.92 7.78
CA THR A 168 -3.19 20.53 8.54
C THR A 168 -4.46 20.73 7.69
N PRO A 169 -5.49 19.86 7.80
CA PRO A 169 -6.77 20.01 7.12
C PRO A 169 -7.45 21.34 7.39
N LYS A 170 -8.28 21.78 6.45
CA LYS A 170 -9.04 23.03 6.63
C LYS A 170 -10.17 22.85 7.63
N VAL A 171 -10.51 23.92 8.35
CA VAL A 171 -11.72 23.95 9.19
C VAL A 171 -12.95 23.57 8.36
N GLY A 172 -13.76 22.67 8.90
CA GLY A 172 -14.96 22.14 8.24
C GLY A 172 -14.70 21.03 7.21
N GLU A 173 -13.43 20.74 6.89
CA GLU A 173 -13.09 19.58 6.04
C GLU A 173 -13.59 18.30 6.69
N LYS A 174 -14.25 17.45 5.89
CA LYS A 174 -14.83 16.19 6.36
C LYS A 174 -13.76 15.12 6.36
N CYS A 175 -13.50 14.57 7.53
CA CYS A 175 -12.56 13.48 7.74
C CYS A 175 -13.31 12.27 8.30
N VAL A 176 -12.67 11.12 8.26
CA VAL A 176 -13.19 9.86 8.80
C VAL A 176 -12.31 9.44 9.98
N VAL A 177 -12.95 9.09 11.08
CA VAL A 177 -12.33 8.38 12.20
C VAL A 177 -12.84 6.94 12.20
N THR A 178 -11.96 5.98 12.49
CA THR A 178 -12.31 4.55 12.56
C THR A 178 -11.74 3.90 13.81
N GLY A 179 -12.44 2.94 14.38
CA GLY A 179 -11.95 2.20 15.53
C GLY A 179 -12.96 1.18 16.08
N TRP A 180 -12.67 0.69 17.27
CA TRP A 180 -13.52 -0.26 18.02
C TRP A 180 -13.86 0.29 19.41
N GLY A 181 -13.81 1.61 19.54
CA GLY A 181 -14.15 2.31 20.76
C GLY A 181 -15.59 2.08 21.20
N TYR A 182 -15.86 2.54 22.40
CA TYR A 182 -17.18 2.52 22.99
C TYR A 182 -18.15 3.39 22.17
N ASP A 183 -19.38 2.92 21.99
CA ASP A 183 -20.46 3.77 21.49
C ASP A 183 -20.95 4.76 22.57
N ALA A 184 -21.96 5.56 22.24
CA ALA A 184 -22.55 6.52 23.17
C ALA A 184 -23.16 5.87 24.42
N ASP A 185 -23.51 4.58 24.35
CA ASP A 185 -24.09 3.78 25.42
C ASP A 185 -23.04 3.00 26.21
N LEU A 186 -21.74 3.30 26.00
CA LEU A 186 -20.60 2.64 26.63
C LEU A 186 -20.51 1.15 26.34
N ASN A 187 -20.98 0.70 25.16
CA ASN A 187 -20.75 -0.65 24.68
C ASN A 187 -19.52 -0.69 23.78
N ALA A 188 -18.56 -1.56 24.11
CA ALA A 188 -17.40 -1.78 23.27
C ALA A 188 -17.82 -2.54 22.01
N SER A 189 -17.64 -1.93 20.84
CA SER A 189 -17.98 -2.57 19.56
C SER A 189 -17.05 -3.75 19.29
N ASP A 190 -17.60 -4.87 18.80
CA ASP A 190 -16.75 -5.95 18.29
C ASP A 190 -16.30 -5.66 16.86
N GLU A 191 -17.22 -5.14 16.04
CA GLU A 191 -17.03 -4.73 14.65
C GLU A 191 -16.40 -3.33 14.54
N MET A 192 -15.56 -3.12 13.52
CA MET A 192 -14.94 -1.82 13.29
C MET A 192 -16.02 -0.79 12.91
N GLN A 193 -16.01 0.35 13.59
CA GLN A 193 -16.89 1.48 13.33
C GLN A 193 -16.15 2.58 12.56
N GLN A 194 -16.90 3.41 11.85
CA GLN A 194 -16.44 4.63 11.19
C GLN A 194 -17.40 5.79 11.47
N ALA A 195 -16.89 7.01 11.58
CA ALA A 195 -17.71 8.21 11.66
C ALA A 195 -17.11 9.35 10.82
N VAL A 196 -17.95 10.08 10.10
CA VAL A 196 -17.54 11.34 9.47
C VAL A 196 -17.61 12.48 10.46
N VAL A 197 -16.50 13.19 10.57
CA VAL A 197 -16.32 14.31 11.50
C VAL A 197 -15.71 15.51 10.76
N PRO A 198 -16.22 16.72 10.98
CA PRO A 198 -15.59 17.92 10.47
C PRO A 198 -14.41 18.32 11.36
N ILE A 199 -13.40 18.94 10.75
CA ILE A 199 -12.34 19.64 11.48
C ILE A 199 -12.93 20.86 12.17
N VAL A 200 -12.67 20.98 13.47
CA VAL A 200 -13.18 22.06 14.32
C VAL A 200 -12.13 23.16 14.41
N ALA A 201 -12.56 24.41 14.22
CA ALA A 201 -11.69 25.57 14.38
C ALA A 201 -11.06 25.61 15.78
N PRO A 202 -9.76 25.90 15.91
CA PRO A 202 -9.13 25.95 17.22
C PRO A 202 -9.76 26.95 18.18
N ALA A 203 -10.15 28.13 17.69
CA ALA A 203 -10.88 29.13 18.48
C ALA A 203 -12.20 28.59 19.04
N VAL A 204 -12.87 27.69 18.32
CA VAL A 204 -14.06 26.98 18.83
C VAL A 204 -13.64 25.94 19.85
N CYS A 205 -12.65 25.10 19.53
CA CYS A 205 -12.19 24.03 20.41
C CYS A 205 -11.69 24.55 21.78
N ARG A 206 -11.10 25.74 21.79
CA ARG A 206 -10.56 26.44 22.98
C ARG A 206 -11.59 27.31 23.72
N GLN A 207 -12.87 27.25 23.35
CA GLN A 207 -13.93 27.86 24.16
C GLN A 207 -13.97 27.25 25.55
N SER A 208 -14.32 28.04 26.57
CA SER A 208 -14.39 27.61 27.97
C SER A 208 -15.34 26.42 28.19
N ARG A 209 -16.43 26.33 27.40
CA ARG A 209 -17.36 25.19 27.42
C ARG A 209 -16.74 23.87 26.93
N TYR A 210 -15.64 23.94 26.16
CA TYR A 210 -14.93 22.78 25.63
C TYR A 210 -13.60 22.62 26.37
N TRP A 211 -12.49 23.09 25.80
CA TRP A 211 -11.16 22.76 26.31
C TRP A 211 -10.38 23.94 26.89
N SER A 212 -10.90 25.17 26.79
CA SER A 212 -10.20 26.35 27.29
C SER A 212 -8.76 26.41 26.73
N THR A 213 -7.74 26.44 27.59
CA THR A 213 -6.33 26.52 27.23
C THR A 213 -5.66 25.17 26.97
N LEU A 214 -6.35 24.03 27.13
CA LEU A 214 -5.75 22.70 27.08
C LEU A 214 -5.38 22.23 25.67
N VAL A 215 -5.91 22.86 24.62
CA VAL A 215 -5.61 22.51 23.22
C VAL A 215 -4.52 23.44 22.69
N ASN A 216 -3.44 22.85 22.17
CA ASN A 216 -2.35 23.56 21.50
C ASN A 216 -2.25 23.17 20.02
N GLU A 217 -2.48 24.15 19.16
CA GLU A 217 -2.52 24.06 17.70
C GLU A 217 -1.17 23.75 17.03
N GLU A 218 -0.08 23.85 17.77
CA GLU A 218 1.25 23.45 17.31
C GLU A 218 1.43 21.92 17.32
N THR A 219 0.57 21.20 18.05
CA THR A 219 0.72 19.74 18.24
C THR A 219 -0.60 18.98 18.14
N MET A 220 -1.73 19.68 18.18
CA MET A 220 -3.07 19.11 18.28
C MET A 220 -4.01 19.73 17.26
N LEU A 221 -5.00 18.94 16.82
CA LEU A 221 -6.16 19.40 16.09
C LEU A 221 -7.44 18.85 16.72
N CYS A 222 -8.56 19.48 16.41
CA CYS A 222 -9.87 19.04 16.90
C CYS A 222 -10.76 18.60 15.76
N ALA A 223 -11.54 17.53 15.99
CA ALA A 223 -12.56 17.09 15.05
C ALA A 223 -13.77 16.51 15.79
N GLY A 224 -14.95 16.65 15.20
CA GLY A 224 -16.18 16.06 15.75
C GLY A 224 -17.42 16.91 15.53
N VAL A 225 -18.57 16.29 15.69
CA VAL A 225 -19.88 16.92 15.73
C VAL A 225 -20.39 16.84 17.17
N VAL A 226 -20.48 17.98 17.84
CA VAL A 226 -21.12 18.09 19.16
C VAL A 226 -22.56 18.53 18.93
N SER A 227 -23.48 17.57 18.90
CA SER A 227 -24.91 17.79 18.67
C SER A 227 -25.75 16.89 19.57
N LYS A 228 -26.99 17.30 19.87
CA LYS A 228 -27.96 16.47 20.59
C LYS A 228 -28.60 15.39 19.71
N GLU A 229 -28.67 15.63 18.40
CA GLU A 229 -29.40 14.76 17.47
C GLU A 229 -28.48 13.74 16.80
N HIS A 230 -27.32 14.20 16.30
CA HIS A 230 -26.39 13.38 15.51
C HIS A 230 -24.94 13.65 15.92
N PRO A 231 -24.55 13.34 17.18
CA PRO A 231 -23.17 13.48 17.62
C PRO A 231 -22.26 12.48 16.87
N ALA A 232 -21.03 12.88 16.57
CA ALA A 232 -20.06 12.03 15.88
C ALA A 232 -18.63 12.41 16.29
N GLY A 233 -17.76 11.42 16.51
CA GLY A 233 -16.45 11.65 17.09
C GLY A 233 -15.76 10.35 17.49
N SER A 234 -14.58 10.47 18.09
CA SER A 234 -13.89 9.37 18.76
C SER A 234 -14.39 9.19 20.19
N CYS A 235 -14.30 7.98 20.71
CA CYS A 235 -14.59 7.64 22.09
C CYS A 235 -13.45 6.83 22.72
N GLN A 236 -13.65 6.41 23.97
CA GLN A 236 -12.70 5.54 24.66
C GLN A 236 -12.51 4.23 23.86
N GLY A 237 -11.28 3.72 23.79
CA GLY A 237 -10.94 2.57 22.96
C GLY A 237 -10.56 2.90 21.51
N ASP A 238 -10.89 4.10 21.00
CA ASP A 238 -10.39 4.56 19.70
C ASP A 238 -8.98 5.16 19.78
N SER A 239 -8.44 5.34 20.99
CA SER A 239 -7.09 5.87 21.26
C SER A 239 -6.03 5.31 20.31
N GLY A 240 -5.23 6.18 19.71
CA GLY A 240 -4.22 5.83 18.71
C GLY A 240 -4.78 5.53 17.32
N GLY A 241 -6.09 5.43 17.14
CA GLY A 241 -6.76 5.22 15.87
C GLY A 241 -6.60 6.39 14.89
N PRO A 242 -6.82 6.15 13.58
CA PRO A 242 -6.57 7.16 12.56
C PRO A 242 -7.73 8.14 12.40
N LEU A 243 -7.40 9.42 12.18
CA LEU A 243 -8.26 10.42 11.57
C LEU A 243 -7.67 10.75 10.19
N PHE A 244 -8.42 10.45 9.14
CA PHE A 244 -7.94 10.62 7.78
C PHE A 244 -8.94 11.39 6.92
N CYS A 245 -8.42 12.26 6.06
CA CYS A 245 -9.20 13.19 5.24
C CYS A 245 -8.89 12.93 3.76
N THR A 246 -9.78 13.38 2.89
CA THR A 246 -9.55 13.37 1.44
C THR A 246 -10.09 14.66 0.83
N SER A 247 -9.25 15.34 0.06
CA SER A 247 -9.65 16.56 -0.65
C SER A 247 -10.06 16.29 -2.10
N ASP A 248 -9.58 15.18 -2.69
CA ASP A 248 -9.87 14.76 -4.07
C ASP A 248 -10.92 13.63 -4.15
N GLY A 249 -11.32 13.06 -3.01
CA GLY A 249 -12.24 11.92 -2.94
C GLY A 249 -11.61 10.58 -3.32
N HIS A 250 -10.29 10.55 -3.57
CA HIS A 250 -9.59 9.38 -4.10
C HIS A 250 -8.40 8.96 -3.23
N THR A 251 -7.66 9.94 -2.72
CA THR A 251 -6.45 9.73 -1.92
C THR A 251 -6.71 10.14 -0.48
N TRP A 252 -6.60 9.18 0.43
CA TRP A 252 -6.78 9.40 1.85
C TRP A 252 -5.46 9.68 2.57
N VAL A 253 -5.47 10.72 3.40
CA VAL A 253 -4.30 11.24 4.11
C VAL A 253 -4.56 11.17 5.62
N LEU A 254 -3.60 10.66 6.39
CA LEU A 254 -3.67 10.55 7.84
C LEU A 254 -3.31 11.88 8.50
N ASN A 255 -4.30 12.70 8.79
CA ASN A 255 -4.08 14.02 9.36
C ASN A 255 -4.04 14.04 10.88
N GLY A 256 -4.66 13.07 11.55
CA GLY A 256 -4.69 13.00 13.00
C GLY A 256 -4.57 11.58 13.54
N VAL A 257 -4.14 11.48 14.79
CA VAL A 257 -4.18 10.27 15.61
C VAL A 257 -5.00 10.55 16.85
N VAL A 258 -6.01 9.72 17.15
CA VAL A 258 -6.90 9.90 18.32
C VAL A 258 -6.04 9.95 19.59
N SER A 259 -6.12 11.04 20.34
CA SER A 259 -5.23 11.29 21.48
C SER A 259 -6.02 11.32 22.79
N TRP A 260 -6.92 12.29 22.95
CA TRP A 260 -7.72 12.42 24.16
C TRP A 260 -9.07 13.09 23.87
N GLY A 261 -9.96 13.06 24.86
CA GLY A 261 -11.30 13.59 24.72
C GLY A 261 -12.06 13.57 26.03
N ALA A 262 -13.36 13.86 25.95
CA ALA A 262 -14.19 13.96 27.14
C ALA A 262 -14.49 12.57 27.70
N THR A 263 -14.63 12.48 29.04
CA THR A 263 -15.03 11.24 29.70
C THR A 263 -16.40 10.77 29.23
N ILE A 264 -17.33 11.71 29.01
CA ILE A 264 -18.59 11.47 28.32
C ILE A 264 -18.32 11.70 26.84
N CYS A 265 -18.30 10.61 26.07
CA CYS A 265 -17.99 10.68 24.64
C CYS A 265 -18.94 11.62 23.90
N LEU A 266 -18.40 12.28 22.88
CA LEU A 266 -19.11 13.19 21.98
C LEU A 266 -19.73 14.45 22.65
N SER A 267 -19.54 14.65 23.95
CA SER A 267 -19.95 15.89 24.65
C SER A 267 -19.09 17.11 24.29
N LYS A 268 -17.89 16.88 23.75
CA LYS A 268 -16.92 17.87 23.27
C LYS A 268 -16.24 17.35 22.00
N PRO A 269 -15.65 18.21 21.14
CA PRO A 269 -14.85 17.73 20.02
C PRO A 269 -13.70 16.85 20.51
N GLY A 270 -13.41 15.76 19.79
CA GLY A 270 -12.23 14.94 20.07
C GLY A 270 -10.95 15.69 19.74
N VAL A 271 -9.89 15.40 20.49
CA VAL A 271 -8.56 16.00 20.28
C VAL A 271 -7.61 14.93 19.74
N PHE A 272 -6.91 15.29 18.67
CA PHE A 272 -6.04 14.41 17.92
C PHE A 272 -4.64 15.00 17.90
N ALA A 273 -3.62 14.15 17.95
CA ALA A 273 -2.25 14.53 17.64
C ALA A 273 -2.17 14.91 16.15
N ASP A 274 -1.71 16.12 15.84
CA ASP A 274 -1.62 16.62 14.46
C ASP A 274 -0.40 16.02 13.74
N VAL A 275 -0.67 15.11 12.81
CA VAL A 275 0.38 14.37 12.08
C VAL A 275 1.20 15.29 11.17
N ALA A 276 0.60 16.35 10.63
CA ALA A 276 1.31 17.30 9.76
C ALA A 276 2.34 18.12 10.54
N ARG A 277 2.04 18.47 11.80
CA ARG A 277 2.95 19.16 12.72
C ARG A 277 4.13 18.31 13.16
N MET A 278 3.93 17.00 13.28
CA MET A 278 4.97 16.04 13.69
C MET A 278 5.64 15.34 12.50
N ARG A 279 5.42 15.81 11.27
CA ARG A 279 5.87 15.14 10.04
C ARG A 279 7.39 14.95 9.99
N ASP A 280 8.17 15.93 10.45
CA ASP A 280 9.63 15.85 10.45
C ASP A 280 10.16 14.74 11.35
N TRP A 281 9.56 14.58 12.53
CA TRP A 281 9.93 13.51 13.44
C TRP A 281 9.58 12.13 12.85
N ILE A 282 8.42 11.99 12.21
CA ILE A 282 8.02 10.74 11.54
C ILE A 282 9.02 10.35 10.44
N ASP A 283 9.36 11.30 9.57
CA ASP A 283 10.34 11.08 8.49
C ASP A 283 11.72 10.69 9.06
N ASP A 284 12.12 11.30 10.17
CA ASP A 284 13.38 10.98 10.82
C ASP A 284 13.41 9.57 11.43
N VAL A 285 12.32 9.13 12.06
CA VAL A 285 12.19 7.75 12.55
C VAL A 285 12.23 6.75 11.38
N PHE A 286 11.60 7.07 10.26
CA PHE A 286 11.66 6.22 9.07
C PHE A 286 13.10 6.09 8.53
N ARG A 287 13.87 7.19 8.45
CA ARG A 287 15.28 7.17 8.04
C ARG A 287 16.11 6.28 8.96
N ARG A 288 15.96 6.47 10.27
CA ARG A 288 16.70 5.70 11.30
C ARG A 288 16.34 4.22 11.35
N SER A 289 15.09 3.87 11.03
CA SER A 289 14.64 2.47 11.01
C SER A 289 15.01 1.72 9.72
N GLY A 290 15.67 2.38 8.76
CA GLY A 290 15.96 1.81 7.44
C GLY A 290 14.71 1.59 6.59
N ALA A 291 13.56 2.15 7.01
CA ALA A 291 12.29 2.02 6.32
C ALA A 291 12.14 3.02 5.16
N LEU A 292 12.95 4.09 5.15
CA LEU A 292 13.05 5.05 4.04
C LEU A 292 14.15 4.72 3.00
N LEU A 293 14.91 3.64 3.19
CA LEU A 293 15.98 3.26 2.27
C LEU A 293 15.85 1.79 1.89
N SER A 294 15.17 1.52 0.77
CA SER A 294 15.75 0.56 -0.17
C SER A 294 16.94 1.26 -0.79
N PRO A 295 18.20 0.83 -0.57
CA PRO A 295 19.34 1.51 -1.16
C PRO A 295 19.29 1.28 -2.66
N SER A 296 19.26 2.38 -3.41
CA SER A 296 20.04 2.49 -4.64
C SER A 296 21.45 1.95 -4.37
N VAL A 297 21.85 0.97 -5.17
CA VAL A 297 23.25 0.60 -5.49
C VAL A 297 24.26 0.90 -4.38
N ALA A 298 24.52 -0.09 -3.51
CA ALA A 298 25.82 -0.16 -2.85
C ALA A 298 26.83 -0.57 -3.93
N GLU A 299 27.72 0.36 -4.25
CA GLU A 299 28.85 0.17 -5.14
C GLU A 299 29.78 -0.90 -4.52
N SER A 300 29.69 -2.12 -5.06
CA SER A 300 30.59 -3.22 -4.72
C SER A 300 31.81 -3.14 -5.62
N THR A 301 32.87 -2.49 -5.14
CA THR A 301 34.22 -2.63 -5.71
C THR A 301 34.78 -4.01 -5.38
N HIS A 302 34.45 -5.02 -6.21
CA HIS A 302 35.28 -6.21 -6.37
C HIS A 302 35.22 -6.64 -7.83
N GLY A 303 36.29 -6.32 -8.56
CA GLY A 303 36.51 -6.78 -9.93
C GLY A 303 36.89 -8.27 -9.92
N GLY A 304 36.01 -9.09 -10.48
CA GLY A 304 36.27 -10.48 -10.86
C GLY A 304 35.34 -10.86 -12.02
N PRO A 305 35.78 -11.71 -12.97
CA PRO A 305 34.95 -12.11 -14.11
C PRO A 305 33.70 -12.89 -13.64
N PRO A 306 32.56 -12.76 -14.34
CA PRO A 306 31.32 -13.42 -13.94
C PRO A 306 31.42 -14.95 -14.09
N PRO A 307 30.72 -15.73 -13.25
CA PRO A 307 30.74 -17.19 -13.30
C PRO A 307 30.00 -17.71 -14.55
N VAL A 308 30.52 -18.78 -15.14
CA VAL A 308 29.91 -19.51 -16.26
C VAL A 308 28.95 -20.57 -15.69
N VAL A 309 27.67 -20.47 -16.03
CA VAL A 309 26.62 -21.42 -15.57
C VAL A 309 26.53 -22.60 -16.54
N THR A 310 26.51 -23.82 -16.01
CA THR A 310 26.47 -25.07 -16.79
C THR A 310 25.03 -25.54 -17.06
N ARG A 311 24.84 -26.45 -18.04
CA ARG A 311 23.51 -26.93 -18.47
C ARG A 311 22.76 -27.69 -17.37
N GLU A 312 23.47 -28.24 -16.39
CA GLU A 312 22.91 -29.01 -15.27
C GLU A 312 22.32 -28.11 -14.18
N GLU A 313 22.89 -26.92 -13.95
CA GLU A 313 22.41 -25.95 -12.94
C GLU A 313 21.07 -25.29 -13.32
N CYS A 314 20.70 -25.33 -14.61
CA CYS A 314 19.44 -24.81 -15.14
C CYS A 314 18.23 -25.68 -14.80
N ASN A 315 18.45 -26.96 -14.46
CA ASN A 315 17.37 -27.91 -14.16
C ASN A 315 16.97 -27.94 -12.67
N ASN A 316 17.64 -27.17 -11.81
CA ASN A 316 17.36 -27.16 -10.37
C ASN A 316 16.41 -26.01 -9.99
N PHE A 317 15.34 -26.35 -9.26
CA PHE A 317 14.11 -25.55 -9.11
C PHE A 317 14.28 -24.19 -8.40
N ASP A 318 15.39 -23.98 -7.67
CA ASP A 318 15.61 -22.79 -6.82
C ASP A 318 16.31 -21.60 -7.51
N ASN A 319 16.74 -21.73 -8.78
CA ASN A 319 17.61 -20.74 -9.43
C ASN A 319 16.91 -19.64 -10.26
N TRP A 320 15.60 -19.45 -10.12
CA TRP A 320 14.87 -18.41 -10.87
C TRP A 320 15.39 -16.99 -10.61
N LEU A 321 15.79 -16.68 -9.36
CA LEU A 321 16.38 -15.39 -8.98
C LEU A 321 17.76 -15.15 -9.63
N LEU A 322 18.52 -16.20 -9.92
CA LEU A 322 19.84 -16.12 -10.54
C LEU A 322 19.71 -15.82 -12.05
N ILE A 323 18.75 -16.49 -12.71
CA ILE A 323 18.44 -16.28 -14.13
C ILE A 323 17.90 -14.86 -14.37
N ASN A 324 17.05 -14.35 -13.47
CA ASN A 324 16.50 -13.01 -13.58
C ASN A 324 17.58 -11.92 -13.41
N ARG A 325 18.61 -12.16 -12.58
CA ARG A 325 19.77 -11.25 -12.45
C ARG A 325 20.66 -11.21 -13.69
N LEU A 326 20.77 -12.30 -14.43
CA LEU A 326 21.57 -12.36 -15.65
C LEU A 326 20.88 -11.68 -16.84
N MET A 327 19.55 -11.71 -16.92
CA MET A 327 18.79 -11.02 -17.99
C MET A 327 18.77 -9.48 -17.86
N VAL A 328 19.02 -8.94 -16.67
CA VAL A 328 19.10 -7.48 -16.44
C VAL A 328 20.44 -6.88 -16.90
N ARG A 329 21.48 -7.70 -17.04
CA ARG A 329 22.76 -7.28 -17.62
C ARG A 329 22.73 -7.56 -19.12
N GLY A 330 22.28 -6.58 -19.90
CA GLY A 330 22.45 -6.62 -21.36
C GLY A 330 23.93 -6.79 -21.75
N PRO A 331 24.23 -7.38 -22.92
CA PRO A 331 25.61 -7.58 -23.33
C PRO A 331 26.33 -6.24 -23.57
N SER A 332 27.54 -6.13 -23.04
CA SER A 332 28.53 -5.12 -23.40
C SER A 332 28.94 -5.32 -24.88
N PRO A 333 29.28 -4.26 -25.64
CA PRO A 333 29.42 -4.31 -27.10
C PRO A 333 30.67 -5.05 -27.65
N VAL A 334 31.29 -5.97 -26.92
CA VAL A 334 32.62 -6.53 -27.28
C VAL A 334 32.72 -8.06 -27.26
N ASP A 335 31.64 -8.83 -27.45
CA ASP A 335 31.80 -10.28 -27.71
C ASP A 335 30.70 -10.89 -28.61
N PRO A 336 31.02 -11.78 -29.56
CA PRO A 336 30.09 -12.27 -30.56
C PRO A 336 29.13 -13.36 -30.05
N ILE A 337 28.02 -13.46 -30.78
CA ILE A 337 26.73 -14.14 -30.54
C ILE A 337 26.78 -15.68 -30.26
N SER A 338 27.92 -16.30 -30.00
CA SER A 338 28.02 -17.78 -29.97
C SER A 338 27.79 -18.48 -28.62
N ARG A 339 27.52 -17.77 -27.51
CA ARG A 339 27.45 -18.39 -26.16
C ARG A 339 26.08 -18.43 -25.45
N ASN A 340 24.96 -18.32 -26.16
CA ASN A 340 23.63 -18.26 -25.50
C ASN A 340 22.52 -19.14 -26.09
N VAL A 341 22.86 -20.25 -26.75
CA VAL A 341 21.85 -21.24 -27.18
C VAL A 341 21.21 -21.93 -25.97
N SER A 342 21.99 -22.19 -24.92
CA SER A 342 21.56 -22.87 -23.69
C SER A 342 20.61 -22.05 -22.80
N LEU A 343 20.74 -20.72 -22.77
CA LEU A 343 19.87 -19.85 -21.97
C LEU A 343 18.47 -19.71 -22.59
N ILE A 344 18.41 -19.61 -23.91
CA ILE A 344 17.15 -19.50 -24.68
C ILE A 344 16.37 -20.81 -24.61
N GLU A 345 17.05 -21.96 -24.70
CA GLU A 345 16.41 -23.28 -24.49
C GLU A 345 15.86 -23.43 -23.06
N CYS A 346 16.56 -22.91 -22.06
CA CYS A 346 16.14 -22.98 -20.65
C CYS A 346 14.86 -22.15 -20.38
N VAL A 347 14.75 -20.97 -20.99
CA VAL A 347 13.54 -20.12 -20.93
C VAL A 347 12.34 -20.77 -21.64
N ALA A 348 12.57 -21.39 -22.81
CA ALA A 348 11.52 -22.06 -23.57
C ALA A 348 10.93 -23.28 -22.83
N SER A 349 11.78 -24.07 -22.17
CA SER A 349 11.37 -25.24 -21.37
C SER A 349 10.56 -24.84 -20.13
N CYS A 350 10.90 -23.71 -19.50
CA CYS A 350 10.21 -23.21 -18.31
C CYS A 350 8.82 -22.62 -18.64
N CYS A 351 8.65 -21.97 -19.80
CA CYS A 351 7.36 -21.47 -20.28
C CYS A 351 6.38 -22.60 -20.64
N ALA A 352 6.87 -23.69 -21.23
CA ALA A 352 6.03 -24.84 -21.61
C ALA A 352 5.37 -25.55 -20.41
N ARG A 353 5.95 -25.46 -19.20
CA ARG A 353 5.45 -26.17 -18.00
C ARG A 353 4.46 -25.38 -17.13
N ARG A 354 4.33 -24.06 -17.29
CA ARG A 354 3.51 -23.22 -16.38
C ARG A 354 2.21 -22.66 -16.99
N HIS A 355 1.89 -22.91 -18.26
CA HIS A 355 0.68 -22.37 -18.92
C HIS A 355 0.48 -20.84 -18.72
N VAL A 356 1.57 -20.07 -18.63
CA VAL A 356 1.51 -18.59 -18.61
C VAL A 356 1.76 -18.10 -20.03
N CYS A 357 0.70 -18.10 -20.84
CA CYS A 357 0.76 -17.73 -22.26
C CYS A 357 -0.06 -16.47 -22.55
N GLU A 358 0.44 -15.30 -22.15
CA GLU A 358 0.05 -14.02 -22.77
C GLU A 358 1.27 -13.24 -23.28
N ALA A 359 2.43 -13.32 -22.61
CA ALA A 359 3.63 -12.62 -23.05
C ALA A 359 4.38 -13.29 -24.24
N VAL A 360 4.13 -14.58 -24.51
CA VAL A 360 4.90 -15.34 -25.52
C VAL A 360 4.31 -15.23 -26.93
N GLN A 361 3.03 -14.87 -27.08
CA GLN A 361 2.43 -14.68 -28.42
C GLN A 361 3.04 -13.49 -29.16
N TYR A 362 3.50 -12.46 -28.44
CA TYR A 362 4.19 -11.31 -29.02
C TYR A 362 5.58 -11.71 -29.57
N PHE A 363 6.35 -12.49 -28.79
CA PHE A 363 7.69 -12.92 -29.20
C PHE A 363 7.69 -14.03 -30.27
N ALA A 364 6.68 -14.91 -30.29
CA ALA A 364 6.52 -15.91 -31.35
C ALA A 364 6.19 -15.27 -32.71
N HIS A 365 5.47 -14.14 -32.73
CA HIS A 365 5.16 -13.41 -33.96
C HIS A 365 6.39 -12.64 -34.49
N VAL A 366 7.18 -12.05 -33.59
CA VAL A 366 8.45 -11.39 -33.92
C VAL A 366 9.49 -12.39 -34.45
N ARG A 367 9.57 -13.60 -33.87
CA ARG A 367 10.45 -14.68 -34.37
C ARG A 367 10.01 -15.22 -35.74
N LYS A 368 8.70 -15.27 -36.03
CA LYS A 368 8.19 -15.67 -37.36
C LYS A 368 8.45 -14.60 -38.43
N CYS A 369 8.45 -13.31 -38.07
CA CYS A 369 8.82 -12.22 -38.97
C CYS A 369 10.33 -12.10 -39.19
N LEU A 370 11.16 -12.43 -38.20
CA LEU A 370 12.63 -12.38 -38.31
C LEU A 370 13.21 -13.60 -39.03
N LEU A 371 12.63 -14.79 -38.87
CA LEU A 371 13.08 -16.01 -39.56
C LEU A 371 12.63 -16.10 -41.04
N LEU A 372 11.68 -15.27 -41.47
CA LEU A 372 11.32 -15.13 -42.89
C LEU A 372 12.20 -14.11 -43.64
N LYS A 373 13.15 -13.45 -42.95
CA LYS A 373 14.11 -12.53 -43.57
C LYS A 373 15.42 -13.19 -44.03
N GLU A 374 15.64 -14.47 -43.73
CA GLU A 374 16.88 -15.19 -44.09
C GLU A 374 16.66 -16.33 -45.11
N GLY A 375 15.49 -16.44 -45.74
CA GLY A 375 15.20 -17.43 -46.77
C GLY A 375 14.69 -16.82 -48.07
N ALA A 376 15.60 -16.54 -48.99
CA ALA A 376 15.43 -16.39 -50.45
C ALA A 376 14.06 -15.89 -50.99
N CYS A 377 13.98 -14.60 -51.33
CA CYS A 377 13.21 -14.20 -52.52
C CYS A 377 14.12 -14.38 -53.74
N PRO A 378 13.81 -15.27 -54.71
CA PRO A 378 14.58 -15.36 -55.93
C PRO A 378 14.40 -14.09 -56.78
N ALA A 379 15.51 -13.68 -57.39
CA ALA A 379 15.62 -12.48 -58.21
C ALA A 379 14.85 -12.60 -59.54
N SER A 380 14.27 -11.48 -59.95
CA SER A 380 13.96 -11.07 -61.33
C SER A 380 13.15 -12.02 -62.24
N SER A 381 11.90 -11.64 -62.51
CA SER A 381 11.33 -11.76 -63.85
C SER A 381 10.72 -10.40 -64.24
N TYR A 382 11.30 -9.77 -65.25
CA TYR A 382 10.74 -8.59 -65.92
C TYR A 382 9.63 -9.05 -66.85
N ASP A 383 8.43 -8.48 -66.72
CA ASP A 383 7.44 -8.49 -67.80
C ASP A 383 7.15 -7.05 -68.25
N GLY A 384 7.64 -6.76 -69.45
CA GLY A 384 6.91 -6.06 -70.53
C GLY A 384 6.32 -4.66 -70.37
N ALA A 385 6.42 -3.95 -69.24
CA ALA A 385 5.82 -2.61 -69.12
C ALA A 385 6.40 -1.69 -68.02
N GLY A 386 7.72 -1.71 -67.78
CA GLY A 386 8.44 -0.58 -67.13
C GLY A 386 7.82 0.08 -65.88
N GLN A 387 7.32 -0.68 -64.90
CA GLN A 387 6.94 -0.15 -63.56
C GLN A 387 7.65 -0.91 -62.43
N GLN A 388 8.34 -0.19 -61.55
CA GLN A 388 8.83 -0.69 -60.25
C GLN A 388 7.65 -0.74 -59.26
N SER A 389 7.21 -1.95 -58.88
CA SER A 389 6.26 -2.12 -57.77
C SER A 389 7.00 -2.52 -56.49
N SER A 390 6.92 -1.65 -55.49
CA SER A 390 7.54 -1.78 -54.16
C SER A 390 7.04 -2.99 -53.36
N SER A 391 7.89 -3.50 -52.48
CA SER A 391 7.73 -4.56 -51.47
C SER A 391 6.62 -4.34 -50.41
N ALA A 392 5.61 -3.53 -50.69
CA ALA A 392 4.51 -3.19 -49.78
C ALA A 392 3.27 -4.10 -49.93
N ARG A 393 3.26 -5.10 -50.82
CA ARG A 393 2.08 -5.98 -51.05
C ARG A 393 2.11 -7.37 -50.40
N CYS A 394 3.16 -7.74 -49.67
CA CYS A 394 3.20 -9.06 -49.00
C CYS A 394 2.65 -9.10 -47.57
N CYS A 395 2.31 -7.96 -46.94
CA CYS A 395 1.75 -7.95 -45.57
C CYS A 395 0.35 -7.31 -45.45
N ALA A 396 -0.24 -6.81 -46.54
CA ALA A 396 -1.50 -6.04 -46.50
C ALA A 396 -2.78 -6.87 -46.79
N ALA A 397 -2.71 -8.20 -46.74
CA ALA A 397 -3.87 -9.06 -46.96
C ALA A 397 -4.02 -10.07 -45.83
N ARG A 398 -4.38 -9.61 -44.62
CA ARG A 398 -5.06 -10.41 -43.56
C ARG A 398 -5.43 -9.64 -42.27
N SER A 399 -5.27 -8.32 -42.21
CA SER A 399 -5.69 -7.50 -41.06
C SER A 399 -6.98 -6.71 -41.32
N ALA A 400 -8.03 -7.39 -41.80
CA ALA A 400 -9.37 -6.79 -41.91
C ALA A 400 -10.41 -7.74 -41.32
N THR A 401 -10.68 -7.60 -40.02
CA THR A 401 -11.97 -7.81 -39.34
C THR A 401 -11.73 -7.78 -37.83
N PHE A 402 -12.12 -6.71 -37.15
CA PHE A 402 -12.75 -6.73 -35.82
C PHE A 402 -13.15 -5.29 -35.44
N THR A 403 -14.42 -4.97 -35.70
CA THR A 403 -15.15 -3.79 -35.18
C THR A 403 -16.03 -4.22 -33.99
N ALA A 404 -16.30 -3.29 -33.08
CA ALA A 404 -16.92 -3.53 -31.77
C ALA A 404 -18.47 -3.54 -31.75
N HIS A 405 -19.01 -4.18 -30.70
CA HIS A 405 -20.38 -4.13 -30.08
C HIS A 405 -21.55 -4.93 -30.70
N PRO A 406 -22.65 -5.25 -29.96
CA PRO A 406 -22.90 -5.42 -28.50
C PRO A 406 -23.68 -6.73 -28.13
N SER A 407 -24.10 -6.85 -26.86
CA SER A 407 -24.85 -7.90 -26.12
C SER A 407 -26.10 -8.56 -26.76
N SER A 408 -26.25 -9.90 -26.63
CA SER A 408 -27.45 -10.61 -26.10
C SER A 408 -27.49 -12.13 -26.38
N ALA A 409 -27.81 -12.92 -25.34
CA ALA A 409 -28.62 -14.15 -25.30
C ALA A 409 -28.14 -15.52 -25.88
N LEU A 410 -28.46 -16.56 -25.09
CA LEU A 410 -28.67 -18.01 -25.37
C LEU A 410 -27.47 -18.98 -25.23
N GLY A 411 -27.59 -19.90 -24.25
CA GLY A 411 -26.83 -21.17 -24.16
C GLY A 411 -27.40 -22.25 -25.10
N PRO A 412 -27.22 -23.58 -24.89
CA PRO A 412 -26.49 -24.31 -23.83
C PRO A 412 -25.35 -25.24 -24.35
N SER A 413 -24.62 -25.84 -23.39
CA SER A 413 -23.68 -26.99 -23.43
C SER A 413 -23.99 -28.10 -24.48
N PRO A 414 -23.07 -29.07 -24.82
CA PRO A 414 -22.16 -29.77 -23.90
C PRO A 414 -20.80 -30.29 -24.44
N ILE A 415 -20.02 -30.85 -23.50
CA ILE A 415 -19.05 -31.97 -23.59
C ILE A 415 -17.64 -31.60 -23.08
N GLY A 416 -17.21 -32.29 -22.01
CA GLY A 416 -15.80 -32.48 -21.69
C GLY A 416 -15.45 -32.47 -20.21
N ARG A 417 -15.90 -33.47 -19.44
CA ARG A 417 -15.39 -33.74 -18.07
C ARG A 417 -13.90 -34.09 -18.13
N CYS A 418 -13.11 -33.59 -17.18
CA CYS A 418 -11.97 -34.33 -16.61
C CYS A 418 -11.86 -34.07 -15.11
N LYS A 419 -11.51 -35.15 -14.41
CA LYS A 419 -11.77 -35.45 -13.00
C LYS A 419 -10.78 -34.79 -12.02
N ARG A 420 -11.26 -34.68 -10.77
CA ARG A 420 -10.52 -34.53 -9.51
C ARG A 420 -9.84 -35.87 -9.14
N VAL A 421 -8.94 -35.81 -8.13
CA VAL A 421 -8.30 -36.87 -7.29
C VAL A 421 -6.80 -36.97 -7.59
N VAL A 422 -5.85 -36.82 -6.65
CA VAL A 422 -5.83 -36.80 -5.17
C VAL A 422 -5.21 -35.50 -4.67
#